data_AF-G4YP35-F1
#
_entry.id   AF-G4YP35-F1
#
_cell.length_a   1.000
_cell.length_b   1.000
_cell.length_c   1.000
_cell.angle_alpha   90.00
_cell.angle_beta   90.00
_cell.angle_gamma   90.00
#
_symmetry.space_group_name_H-M   'P 1'
#
loop_
_entity.id
_entity.type
_entity.pdbx_description
1 polymer ?
#
loop_
_entity_poly.entity_id
_entity_poly.type
_entity_poly.pdbx_seq_one_letter_code
_entity_poly.pdbx_strand_id
1 'polypeptide(L)'
;MDVRQVPVIDIGALVVYPSDAEVDATLQDTNSPALRGIITSVRAAASEWGFFYIANDGLPHEEVEKFKDAMRLFFRLLAETKRAILRHATNRGYVQSELTKNKTD
;
A
#
# COMPACT_ATOMS: atom_id res chain seq x y z
N MET A 1 24.82 -17.12 -2.74
CA MET A 1 23.36 -16.94 -2.91
C MET A 1 23.17 -15.52 -3.40
N ASP A 2 22.72 -15.36 -4.64
CA ASP A 2 22.31 -14.05 -5.13
C ASP A 2 20.94 -13.76 -4.48
N VAL A 3 20.93 -12.89 -3.48
CA VAL A 3 19.69 -12.48 -2.84
C VAL A 3 19.02 -11.55 -3.84
N ARG A 4 18.09 -12.08 -4.63
CA ARG A 4 17.26 -11.24 -5.50
C ARG A 4 16.70 -10.10 -4.64
N GLN A 5 16.86 -8.86 -5.08
CA GLN A 5 16.32 -7.70 -4.38
C GLN A 5 14.84 -7.55 -4.75
N VAL A 6 13.99 -7.28 -3.76
CA VAL A 6 12.55 -7.05 -4.00
C VAL A 6 12.38 -5.90 -5.00
N PRO A 7 11.53 -6.03 -6.03
CA PRO A 7 11.33 -4.98 -7.02
C PRO A 7 10.82 -3.69 -6.38
N VAL A 8 11.37 -2.56 -6.84
CA VAL A 8 10.88 -1.21 -6.53
C VAL A 8 10.39 -0.61 -7.84
N ILE A 9 9.12 -0.21 -7.90
CA ILE A 9 8.49 0.33 -9.10
C ILE A 9 8.21 1.81 -8.88
N ASP A 10 8.82 2.63 -9.73
CA ASP A 10 8.56 4.06 -9.77
C ASP A 10 7.24 4.33 -10.51
N ILE A 11 6.29 4.99 -9.83
CA ILE A 11 5.00 5.39 -10.40
C ILE A 11 4.85 6.90 -10.54
N GLY A 12 5.94 7.68 -10.42
CA GLY A 12 5.88 9.13 -10.44
C GLY A 12 5.19 9.72 -11.68
N ALA A 13 5.26 9.02 -12.82
CA ALA A 13 4.57 9.41 -14.04
C ALA A 13 3.04 9.31 -13.97
N LEU A 14 2.47 8.60 -12.98
CA LEU A 14 1.03 8.56 -12.70
C LEU A 14 0.60 9.63 -11.70
N VAL A 15 1.50 10.05 -10.82
CA VAL A 15 1.23 11.01 -9.74
C VAL A 15 1.10 12.45 -10.25
N VAL A 16 1.59 12.74 -11.45
CA VAL A 16 1.47 14.06 -12.08
C VAL A 16 0.03 14.43 -12.45
N TYR A 17 -0.87 13.46 -12.53
CA TYR A 17 -2.26 13.70 -12.90
C TYR A 17 -3.08 14.11 -11.66
N PRO A 18 -3.84 15.22 -11.73
CA PRO A 18 -4.56 15.77 -10.60
C PRO A 18 -5.86 15.02 -10.27
N SER A 19 -6.31 14.09 -11.13
CA SER A 19 -7.55 13.34 -10.93
C SER A 19 -7.47 11.91 -11.45
N ASP A 20 -8.22 11.01 -10.80
CA ASP A 20 -8.35 9.60 -11.21
C ASP A 20 -8.84 9.45 -12.65
N ALA A 21 -9.71 10.36 -13.11
CA ALA A 21 -10.22 10.37 -14.47
C ALA A 21 -9.11 10.62 -15.51
N GLU A 22 -8.15 11.49 -15.20
CA GLU A 22 -7.00 11.76 -16.06
C GLU A 22 -5.97 10.63 -16.04
N VAL A 23 -5.80 9.99 -14.88
CA VAL A 23 -5.01 8.76 -14.76
C VAL A 23 -5.62 7.67 -15.64
N ASP A 24 -6.93 7.44 -15.54
CA ASP A 24 -7.64 6.41 -16.31
C ASP A 24 -7.58 6.67 -17.83
N ALA A 25 -7.76 7.93 -18.25
CA ALA A 25 -7.62 8.31 -19.65
C ALA A 25 -6.20 8.03 -20.17
N THR A 26 -5.19 8.35 -19.35
CA THR A 26 -3.79 8.07 -19.68
C THR A 26 -3.52 6.56 -19.72
N LEU A 27 -4.10 5.78 -18.81
CA LEU A 27 -3.97 4.33 -18.78
C LEU A 27 -4.51 3.65 -20.04
N GLN A 28 -5.50 4.27 -20.69
CA GLN A 28 -6.06 3.83 -21.96
C GLN A 28 -5.22 4.28 -23.17
N ASP A 29 -4.37 5.31 -23.02
CA ASP A 29 -3.44 5.73 -24.06
C ASP A 29 -2.29 4.73 -24.18
N THR A 30 -2.49 3.77 -25.08
CA THR A 30 -1.47 2.78 -25.38
C THR A 30 -0.18 3.39 -25.91
N ASN A 31 -0.09 4.67 -26.32
CA ASN A 31 1.12 5.24 -26.90
C ASN A 31 2.11 5.82 -25.89
N SER A 32 1.76 5.92 -24.60
CA SER A 32 2.68 6.46 -23.58
C SER A 32 3.81 5.48 -23.23
N PRO A 33 5.08 5.77 -23.57
CA PRO A 33 6.20 4.86 -23.30
C PRO A 33 6.52 4.73 -21.81
N ALA A 34 6.37 5.82 -21.04
CA ALA A 34 6.56 5.80 -19.59
C ALA A 34 5.53 4.88 -18.91
N LEU A 35 4.27 4.97 -19.34
CA LEU A 35 3.21 4.13 -18.81
C LEU A 35 3.41 2.64 -19.15
N ARG A 36 3.77 2.33 -20.40
CA ARG A 36 4.09 0.95 -20.81
C ARG A 36 5.19 0.35 -19.94
N GLY A 37 6.20 1.15 -19.58
CA GLY A 37 7.26 0.77 -18.65
C GLY A 37 6.70 0.38 -17.27
N ILE A 38 5.88 1.25 -16.67
CA ILE A 38 5.24 1.00 -15.37
C ILE A 38 4.38 -0.27 -15.41
N ILE A 39 3.49 -0.41 -16.40
CA ILE A 39 2.61 -1.58 -16.54
C ILE A 39 3.43 -2.88 -16.67
N THR A 40 4.50 -2.84 -17.47
CA THR A 40 5.37 -4.02 -17.68
C THR A 40 6.07 -4.41 -16.38
N SER A 41 6.63 -3.44 -15.65
CA SER A 41 7.28 -3.68 -14.36
C SER A 41 6.32 -4.21 -13.31
N VAL A 42 5.11 -3.64 -13.20
CA VAL A 42 4.06 -4.12 -12.29
C VAL A 42 3.67 -5.56 -12.63
N ARG A 43 3.45 -5.86 -13.92
CA ARG A 43 3.10 -7.21 -14.36
C ARG A 43 4.20 -8.21 -14.00
N ALA A 44 5.45 -7.89 -14.29
CA ALA A 44 6.58 -8.76 -13.99
C ALA A 44 6.73 -9.00 -12.48
N ALA A 45 6.74 -7.93 -11.68
CA ALA A 45 6.87 -8.04 -10.23
C ALA A 45 5.70 -8.79 -9.59
N ALA A 46 4.46 -8.50 -10.00
CA ALA A 46 3.28 -9.23 -9.51
C ALA A 46 3.34 -10.72 -9.86
N SER A 47 3.78 -11.07 -11.08
CA SER A 47 3.79 -12.46 -11.56
C SER A 47 4.96 -13.28 -11.00
N GLU A 48 6.12 -12.66 -10.81
CA GLU A 48 7.35 -13.35 -10.39
C GLU A 48 7.59 -13.32 -8.87
N TRP A 49 7.13 -12.26 -8.19
CA TRP A 49 7.33 -12.05 -6.75
C TRP A 49 6.05 -12.12 -5.92
N GLY A 50 4.90 -11.75 -6.50
CA GLY A 50 3.64 -11.60 -5.77
C GLY A 50 3.55 -10.33 -4.91
N PHE A 51 4.64 -9.57 -4.77
CA PHE A 51 4.67 -8.25 -4.13
C PHE A 51 5.86 -7.41 -4.62
N PHE A 52 5.80 -6.10 -4.38
CA PHE A 52 6.84 -5.12 -4.73
C PHE A 52 6.68 -3.85 -3.89
N TYR A 53 7.72 -3.02 -3.86
CA TYR A 53 7.66 -1.67 -3.30
C TYR A 53 7.32 -0.66 -4.39
N ILE A 54 6.64 0.42 -4.02
CA ILE A 54 6.37 1.58 -4.89
C ILE A 54 7.31 2.71 -4.49
N ALA A 55 7.85 3.42 -5.48
CA ALA A 55 8.57 4.68 -5.32
C ALA A 55 7.80 5.82 -5.99
N ASN A 56 8.00 7.04 -5.48
CA ASN A 56 7.31 8.26 -5.95
C ASN A 56 5.79 8.09 -5.95
N ASP A 57 5.23 7.58 -4.84
CA ASP A 57 3.80 7.35 -4.65
C ASP A 57 2.96 8.62 -4.47
N GLY A 58 3.61 9.79 -4.39
CA GLY A 58 2.95 11.09 -4.22
C GLY A 58 2.47 11.37 -2.80
N LEU A 59 2.71 10.48 -1.85
CA LEU A 59 2.32 10.69 -0.46
C LEU A 59 3.26 11.71 0.21
N PRO A 60 2.74 12.79 0.82
CA PRO A 60 3.57 13.71 1.57
C PRO A 60 4.28 12.99 2.73
N HIS A 61 5.60 13.10 2.79
CA HIS A 61 6.40 12.43 3.81
C HIS A 61 5.95 12.78 5.24
N GLU A 62 5.58 14.04 5.47
CA GLU A 62 5.08 14.52 6.76
C GLU A 62 3.81 13.80 7.21
N GLU A 63 2.87 13.54 6.29
CA GLU A 63 1.62 12.84 6.61
C GLU A 63 1.86 11.37 6.92
N VAL A 64 2.80 10.74 6.21
CA VAL A 64 3.23 9.36 6.49
C VAL A 64 3.88 9.25 7.88
N GLU A 65 4.74 10.20 8.26
CA GLU A 65 5.35 10.20 9.59
C GLU A 65 4.34 10.51 10.70
N LYS A 66 3.43 11.47 10.51
CA LYS A 66 2.32 11.71 11.44
C LYS A 66 1.49 10.45 11.67
N PHE A 67 1.16 9.74 10.59
CA PHE A 67 0.43 8.47 10.68
C PHE A 67 1.21 7.41 11.47
N LYS A 68 2.50 7.22 11.17
CA LYS A 68 3.36 6.27 11.90
C LYS A 68 3.46 6.63 13.38
N ASP A 69 3.56 7.91 13.72
CA ASP A 69 3.64 8.36 15.10
C ASP A 69 2.33 8.14 15.85
N ALA A 70 1.19 8.48 15.24
CA ALA A 70 -0.13 8.19 15.80
C ALA A 70 -0.31 6.68 16.03
N MET A 71 0.09 5.84 15.07
CA MET A 71 0.07 4.39 15.20
C MET A 71 0.94 3.92 16.38
N ARG A 72 2.20 4.36 16.45
CA ARG A 72 3.12 4.00 17.55
C ARG A 72 2.59 4.44 18.91
N LEU A 73 1.99 5.63 19.00
CA LEU A 73 1.40 6.14 20.24
C LEU A 73 0.20 5.30 20.66
N PHE A 74 -0.71 5.00 19.73
CA PHE A 74 -1.87 4.16 20.00
C PHE A 74 -1.45 2.77 20.51
N PHE A 75 -0.51 2.10 19.85
CA PHE A 75 -0.10 0.75 20.25
C PHE A 75 0.70 0.71 21.56
N ARG A 76 1.31 1.81 21.98
CA ARG A 76 1.94 1.99 23.31
C ARG A 76 0.93 2.11 24.46
N LEU A 77 -0.34 2.41 24.18
CA LEU A 77 -1.39 2.42 25.20
C LEU A 77 -1.59 1.03 25.82
N LEU A 78 -2.07 1.03 27.06
CA LEU A 78 -2.45 -0.19 27.78
C LEU A 78 -3.49 -1.00 26.98
N ALA A 79 -3.46 -2.31 27.14
CA ALA A 79 -4.37 -3.20 26.43
C ALA A 79 -5.84 -2.93 26.82
N GLU A 80 -6.10 -2.56 28.07
CA GLU A 80 -7.41 -2.18 28.60
C GLU A 80 -7.98 -0.97 27.85
N THR A 81 -7.15 0.05 27.62
CA THR A 81 -7.53 1.25 26.88
C THR A 81 -7.89 0.92 25.43
N LYS A 82 -7.08 0.07 24.77
CA LYS A 82 -7.35 -0.38 23.40
C LYS A 82 -8.61 -1.26 23.32
N ARG A 83 -8.90 -2.05 24.36
CA ARG A 83 -10.11 -2.88 24.46
C ARG A 83 -11.41 -2.07 24.55
N ALA A 84 -11.36 -0.79 24.93
CA ALA A 84 -12.55 0.07 24.93
C ALA A 84 -13.11 0.32 23.52
N ILE A 85 -12.30 0.12 22.48
CA ILE A 85 -12.70 0.32 21.07
C ILE A 85 -12.66 -0.97 20.26
N LEU A 86 -12.91 -2.13 20.88
CA LEU A 86 -12.92 -3.43 20.18
C LEU A 86 -13.83 -3.41 18.93
N ARG A 87 -13.36 -4.12 17.90
CA ARG A 87 -14.13 -4.37 16.68
C ARG A 87 -15.47 -5.03 17.00
N HIS A 88 -16.54 -4.54 16.39
CA HIS A 88 -17.88 -5.13 16.41
C HIS A 88 -18.58 -4.89 15.07
N ALA A 89 -19.83 -5.35 14.90
CA ALA A 89 -20.51 -5.37 13.60
C ALA A 89 -20.55 -4.01 12.87
N THR A 90 -20.61 -2.90 13.62
CA THR A 90 -20.72 -1.53 13.08
C THR A 90 -19.44 -0.70 13.27
N ASN A 91 -18.38 -1.24 13.87
CA ASN A 91 -17.12 -0.52 14.11
C ASN A 91 -15.92 -1.40 13.75
N ARG A 92 -15.02 -0.89 12.90
CA ARG A 92 -13.78 -1.60 12.53
C ARG A 92 -12.85 -1.84 13.71
N GLY A 93 -12.80 -0.92 14.68
CA GLY A 93 -12.23 -1.07 16.02
C GLY A 93 -10.81 -1.66 16.14
N TYR A 94 -10.38 -1.85 17.39
CA TYR A 94 -9.17 -2.59 17.74
C TYR A 94 -9.42 -4.10 17.61
N VAL A 95 -8.47 -4.78 16.97
CA VAL A 95 -8.49 -6.24 16.81
C VAL A 95 -7.39 -6.81 17.70
N GLN A 96 -7.78 -7.57 18.73
CA GLN A 96 -6.85 -8.12 19.72
C GLN A 96 -6.19 -9.43 19.26
N SER A 97 -6.91 -10.26 18.52
CA SER A 97 -6.41 -11.53 17.99
C SER A 97 -6.23 -11.45 16.48
N GLU A 98 -5.19 -12.08 15.95
CA GLU A 98 -5.07 -12.24 14.52
C GLU A 98 -6.22 -13.10 14.00
N LEU A 99 -7.05 -12.53 13.12
CA LEU A 99 -7.94 -13.28 12.24
C LEU A 99 -7.13 -13.81 11.05
N THR A 100 -5.93 -14.34 11.28
CA THR A 100 -5.22 -15.06 10.23
C THR A 100 -5.99 -16.36 10.03
N LYS A 101 -6.68 -16.47 8.89
CA LYS A 101 -7.20 -17.73 8.38
C LYS A 101 -6.01 -18.63 8.02
N ASN A 102 -5.25 -19.08 9.02
CA ASN A 102 -4.19 -20.09 8.88
C ASN A 102 -4.79 -21.50 9.03
N LYS A 103 -6.01 -21.70 8.54
CA LYS A 103 -6.57 -23.02 8.29
C LYS A 103 -6.81 -23.10 6.79
N THR A 104 -6.05 -23.96 6.14
CA THR A 104 -6.40 -24.51 4.84
C THR A 104 -7.67 -25.34 5.05
N ASP A 105 -8.71 -25.11 4.25
CA ASP A 105 -9.84 -26.05 4.16
C ASP A 105 -9.35 -27.43 3.68
#